data_AF-A0A538EVT1-F1
#
_entry.id   AF-A0A538EVT1-F1
#
_cell.length_a   1.000
_cell.length_b   1.000
_cell.length_c   1.000
_cell.angle_alpha   90.00
_cell.angle_beta   90.00
_cell.angle_gamma   90.00
#
_symmetry.space_group_name_H-M   'P 1'
#
loop_
_entity.id
_entity.type
_entity.pdbx_description
1 polymer ?
#
loop_
_entity_poly.entity_id
_entity_poly.type
_entity_poly.pdbx_seq_one_letter_code
_entity_poly.pdbx_strand_id
1 'polypeptide(L)'
;MPELSHADVEALVTSHTARIRELVSEAETSVSGSTLLGRYGGHDVDLVVLVQNVADAADRLRSAYPPLYEEDWRDDWAAFRLPGPPQLDIVLTKPGTKGDAHHRRAWELILSDEALQAEYKHLKARGMDAAQKAAFFKRVVSMLGDSP
;
A
#
# COMPACT_ATOMS: atom_id res chain seq x y z
N MET A 1 -9.68 -8.86 20.99
CA MET A 1 -9.35 -7.42 21.10
C MET A 1 -10.47 -6.65 20.45
N PRO A 2 -10.89 -5.48 20.98
CA PRO A 2 -11.91 -4.66 20.32
C PRO A 2 -11.42 -4.27 18.92
N GLU A 3 -12.32 -4.29 17.94
CA GLU A 3 -12.04 -3.73 16.61
C GLU A 3 -11.76 -2.24 16.74
N LEU A 4 -10.72 -1.75 16.06
CA LEU A 4 -10.41 -0.32 16.03
C LEU A 4 -11.55 0.43 15.33
N SER A 5 -11.90 1.59 15.86
CA SER A 5 -12.86 2.46 15.18
C SER A 5 -12.22 3.04 13.91
N HIS A 6 -13.07 3.52 12.99
CA HIS A 6 -12.61 4.26 11.81
C HIS A 6 -11.70 5.43 12.19
N ALA A 7 -12.07 6.19 13.22
CA ALA A 7 -11.30 7.34 13.70
C ALA A 7 -9.92 6.94 14.26
N ASP A 8 -9.82 5.76 14.90
CA ASP A 8 -8.55 5.25 15.40
C ASP A 8 -7.59 4.92 14.25
N VAL A 9 -8.12 4.32 13.17
CA VAL A 9 -7.30 4.03 11.97
C VAL A 9 -6.88 5.30 11.25
N GLU A 10 -7.77 6.29 11.11
CA GLU A 10 -7.41 7.59 10.53
C GLU A 10 -6.32 8.30 11.34
N ALA A 11 -6.41 8.27 12.67
CA ALA A 11 -5.39 8.83 13.55
C ALA A 11 -4.04 8.10 13.41
N LEU A 12 -4.08 6.76 13.29
CA LEU A 12 -2.89 5.93 13.07
C LEU A 12 -2.22 6.25 11.72
N VAL A 13 -3.01 6.28 10.63
CA VAL A 13 -2.53 6.67 9.30
C VAL A 13 -1.90 8.07 9.34
N THR A 14 -2.56 9.01 10.00
CA THR A 14 -2.06 10.40 10.15
C THR A 14 -0.71 10.42 10.87
N SER A 15 -0.60 9.69 11.99
CA SER A 15 0.62 9.63 12.79
C SER A 15 1.79 9.01 12.02
N HIS A 16 1.55 7.90 11.32
CA HIS A 16 2.60 7.24 10.52
C HIS A 16 3.00 8.05 9.30
N THR A 17 2.04 8.71 8.63
CA THR A 17 2.33 9.65 7.53
C THR A 17 3.22 10.79 8.00
N ALA A 18 2.93 11.39 9.17
CA ALA A 18 3.76 12.44 9.75
C ALA A 18 5.18 11.95 10.05
N ARG A 19 5.31 10.77 10.69
CA ARG A 19 6.63 10.18 10.99
C ARG A 19 7.44 9.87 9.74
N ILE A 20 6.81 9.31 8.70
CA ILE A 20 7.49 9.05 7.42
C ILE A 20 8.00 10.37 6.82
N ARG A 21 7.19 11.42 6.86
CA ARG A 21 7.58 12.75 6.37
C ARG A 21 8.74 13.36 7.18
N GLU A 22 8.81 13.13 8.49
CA GLU A 22 9.94 13.58 9.32
C GLU A 22 11.25 12.89 8.94
N LEU A 23 11.20 11.59 8.62
CA LEU A 23 12.38 10.79 8.26
C LEU A 23 12.77 10.95 6.78
N VAL A 24 11.78 11.16 5.92
CA VAL A 24 11.92 11.25 4.46
C VAL A 24 11.06 12.42 3.98
N SER A 25 11.62 13.63 4.10
CA SER A 25 10.93 14.90 3.84
C SER A 25 10.36 15.05 2.42
N GLU A 26 10.98 14.36 1.46
CA GLU A 26 10.64 14.32 0.04
C GLU A 26 9.56 13.27 -0.29
N ALA A 27 9.15 12.45 0.67
CA ALA A 27 8.19 11.38 0.44
C ALA A 27 6.76 11.90 0.23
N GLU A 28 6.08 11.33 -0.77
CA GLU A 28 4.63 11.44 -0.91
C GLU A 28 4.00 10.13 -0.40
N THR A 29 3.26 10.21 0.71
CA THR A 29 2.65 9.03 1.34
C THR A 29 1.14 9.04 1.13
N SER A 30 0.57 7.91 0.75
CA SER A 30 -0.87 7.72 0.65
C SER A 30 -1.29 6.34 1.16
N VAL A 31 -2.56 6.23 1.57
CA VAL A 31 -3.17 4.94 1.90
C VAL A 31 -3.31 4.14 0.61
N SER A 32 -3.04 2.84 0.70
CA SER A 32 -3.17 1.86 -0.36
C SER A 32 -4.07 0.72 0.09
N GLY A 33 -4.19 -0.30 -0.75
CA GLY A 33 -4.72 -1.58 -0.34
C GLY A 33 -6.24 -1.57 -0.12
N SER A 34 -6.72 -2.68 0.42
CA SER A 34 -8.15 -2.81 0.75
C SER A 34 -8.61 -1.85 1.84
N THR A 35 -7.67 -1.23 2.57
CA THR A 35 -7.92 -0.13 3.51
C THR A 35 -8.78 0.97 2.88
N LEU A 36 -8.53 1.29 1.60
CA LEU A 36 -9.26 2.31 0.85
C LEU A 36 -10.75 2.02 0.64
N LEU A 37 -11.19 0.76 0.82
CA LEU A 37 -12.59 0.36 0.62
C LEU A 37 -13.42 0.44 1.91
N GLY A 38 -12.94 1.13 2.94
CA GLY A 38 -13.67 1.39 4.19
C GLY A 38 -13.91 0.14 5.04
N ARG A 39 -13.30 -1.00 4.68
CA ARG A 39 -13.36 -2.25 5.43
C ARG A 39 -12.21 -2.32 6.43
N TYR A 40 -12.13 -1.34 7.32
CA TYR A 40 -11.16 -1.28 8.43
C TYR A 40 -11.27 -2.45 9.43
N GLY A 41 -12.20 -3.38 9.20
CA GLY A 41 -12.34 -4.63 9.93
C GLY A 41 -11.22 -5.62 9.61
N GLY A 42 -10.04 -5.37 10.18
CA GLY A 42 -9.52 -6.38 11.09
C GLY A 42 -8.05 -6.76 11.03
N HIS A 43 -7.23 -6.46 10.01
CA HIS A 43 -5.89 -7.06 10.00
C HIS A 43 -4.71 -6.19 9.54
N ASP A 44 -4.87 -5.25 8.60
CA ASP A 44 -3.76 -4.45 8.10
C ASP A 44 -4.17 -3.06 7.56
N VAL A 45 -3.22 -2.11 7.66
CA VAL A 45 -3.22 -0.81 7.01
C VAL A 45 -2.08 -0.83 6.01
N ASP A 46 -2.35 -0.50 4.75
CA ASP A 46 -1.33 -0.40 3.71
C ASP A 46 -1.02 1.07 3.41
N LEU A 47 0.25 1.43 3.42
CA LEU A 47 0.75 2.72 2.93
C LEU A 47 1.65 2.51 1.72
N VAL A 48 1.52 3.38 0.73
CA VAL A 48 2.50 3.53 -0.35
C VAL A 48 3.23 4.85 -0.18
N VAL A 49 4.55 4.81 -0.33
CA VAL A 49 5.46 5.93 -0.16
C VAL A 49 6.22 6.12 -1.46
N LEU A 50 5.95 7.22 -2.16
CA LEU A 50 6.63 7.56 -3.40
C LEU A 50 7.88 8.36 -3.11
N VAL A 51 9.02 7.90 -3.64
CA VAL A 51 10.33 8.56 -3.52
C VAL A 51 11.14 8.37 -4.80
N GLN A 52 12.05 9.29 -5.10
CA GLN A 52 12.94 9.15 -6.27
C GLN A 52 14.11 8.19 -6.03
N ASN A 53 14.58 8.10 -4.78
CA ASN A 53 15.67 7.24 -4.36
C ASN A 53 15.19 6.29 -3.25
N VAL A 54 14.79 5.08 -3.64
CA VAL A 54 14.20 4.10 -2.70
C VAL A 54 15.24 3.60 -1.69
N ALA A 55 16.49 3.37 -2.11
CA ALA A 55 17.53 2.86 -1.22
C ALA A 55 17.82 3.82 -0.05
N ASP A 56 18.03 5.10 -0.35
CA ASP A 56 18.29 6.13 0.67
C ASP A 56 17.07 6.35 1.59
N ALA A 57 15.86 6.40 1.03
CA ALA A 57 14.64 6.49 1.84
C ALA A 57 14.45 5.25 2.74
N ALA A 58 14.75 4.06 2.23
CA ALA A 58 14.66 2.82 3.01
C ALA A 58 15.68 2.82 4.15
N ASP A 59 16.92 3.27 3.93
CA ASP A 59 17.93 3.43 4.98
C ASP A 59 17.45 4.30 6.13
N ARG A 60 16.78 5.42 5.82
CA ARG A 60 16.22 6.32 6.85
C ARG A 60 15.05 5.68 7.60
N LEU A 61 14.15 4.99 6.89
CA LEU A 61 12.98 4.36 7.49
C LEU A 61 13.32 3.11 8.31
N ARG A 62 14.43 2.40 8.02
CA ARG A 62 14.94 1.27 8.83
C ARG A 62 15.09 1.60 10.31
N SER A 63 15.33 2.87 10.66
CA SER A 63 15.44 3.31 12.06
C SER A 63 14.12 3.25 12.84
N ALA A 64 12.97 3.27 12.14
CA ALA A 64 11.65 3.37 12.75
C ALA A 64 10.71 2.20 12.41
N TYR A 65 10.97 1.50 11.31
CA TYR A 65 10.11 0.43 10.82
C TYR A 65 10.93 -0.85 10.55
N PRO A 66 10.47 -2.04 10.99
CA PRO A 66 11.14 -3.29 10.68
C PRO A 66 11.09 -3.61 9.17
N PRO A 67 12.23 -3.95 8.53
CA PRO A 67 12.26 -4.39 7.14
C PRO A 67 11.37 -5.61 6.89
N LEU A 68 10.78 -5.67 5.71
CA LEU A 68 10.00 -6.81 5.20
C LEU A 68 10.59 -7.25 3.85
N TYR A 69 10.84 -8.55 3.69
CA TYR A 69 11.41 -9.16 2.47
C TYR A 69 12.70 -8.45 2.01
N GLU A 70 13.63 -8.19 2.94
CA GLU A 70 14.83 -7.38 2.67
C GLU A 70 15.72 -7.97 1.57
N GLU A 71 15.77 -9.29 1.45
CA GLU A 71 16.45 -9.99 0.34
C GLU A 71 15.85 -9.72 -1.06
N ASP A 72 14.59 -9.28 -1.13
CA ASP A 72 13.86 -9.00 -2.37
C ASP A 72 13.88 -7.51 -2.77
N TRP A 73 14.53 -6.66 -1.97
CA TRP A 73 14.59 -5.22 -2.23
C TRP A 73 15.33 -4.91 -3.54
N ARG A 74 14.85 -3.86 -4.22
CA ARG A 74 15.36 -3.38 -5.50
C ARG A 74 15.63 -1.88 -5.43
N ASP A 75 16.26 -1.34 -6.46
CA ASP A 75 16.47 0.10 -6.63
C ASP A 75 15.16 0.89 -6.71
N ASP A 76 14.07 0.23 -7.10
CA ASP A 76 12.74 0.80 -7.27
C ASP A 76 11.70 0.37 -6.22
N TRP A 77 12.07 -0.50 -5.27
CA TRP A 77 11.10 -1.11 -4.35
C TRP A 77 11.73 -1.58 -3.04
N ALA A 78 11.10 -1.22 -1.93
CA ALA A 78 11.40 -1.74 -0.59
C ALA A 78 10.10 -1.84 0.22
N ALA A 79 10.09 -2.66 1.26
CA ALA A 79 8.90 -2.81 2.11
C ALA A 79 9.26 -2.93 3.59
N PHE A 80 8.34 -2.48 4.43
CA PHE A 80 8.43 -2.55 5.88
C PHE A 80 7.11 -3.08 6.46
N ARG A 81 7.19 -3.71 7.63
CA ARG A 81 6.03 -4.17 8.38
C ARG A 81 6.18 -3.85 9.86
N LEU A 82 5.25 -3.06 10.38
CA LEU A 82 5.06 -2.92 11.81
C LEU A 82 3.97 -3.92 12.25
N PRO A 83 4.30 -4.91 13.11
CA PRO A 83 3.31 -5.85 13.62
C PRO A 83 2.18 -5.15 14.40
N GLY A 84 0.96 -5.68 14.26
CA GLY A 84 -0.27 -5.11 14.81
C GLY A 84 -0.81 -5.76 16.08
N PRO A 85 -2.02 -5.37 16.52
CA PRO A 85 -3.08 -4.75 15.69
C PRO A 85 -3.18 -3.20 15.71
N PRO A 86 -3.46 -2.56 14.55
CA PRO A 86 -3.51 -3.15 13.23
C PRO A 86 -2.09 -3.34 12.69
N GLN A 87 -1.86 -4.34 11.85
CA GLN A 87 -0.58 -4.42 11.14
C GLN A 87 -0.46 -3.20 10.24
N LEU A 88 0.74 -2.65 10.08
CA LEU A 88 1.00 -1.60 9.11
C LEU A 88 2.06 -2.10 8.12
N ASP A 89 1.67 -2.18 6.86
CA ASP A 89 2.57 -2.47 5.75
C ASP A 89 2.88 -1.18 5.01
N ILE A 90 4.16 -0.92 4.77
CA ILE A 90 4.63 0.27 4.05
C ILE A 90 5.42 -0.20 2.84
N VAL A 91 5.02 0.23 1.66
CA VAL A 91 5.76 -0.01 0.42
C VAL A 91 6.39 1.30 -0.05
N LEU A 92 7.70 1.30 -0.21
CA LEU A 92 8.42 2.36 -0.91
C LEU A 92 8.50 1.99 -2.38
N THR A 93 8.22 2.95 -3.24
CA THR A 93 8.35 2.75 -4.68
C THR A 93 8.68 4.07 -5.38
N LYS A 94 9.24 3.97 -6.58
CA LYS A 94 9.46 5.14 -7.44
C LYS A 94 8.24 5.44 -8.32
N PRO A 95 7.84 6.71 -8.51
CA PRO A 95 6.78 7.07 -9.45
C PRO A 95 7.02 6.49 -10.84
N GLY A 96 5.96 5.99 -11.49
CA GLY A 96 6.01 5.42 -12.84
C GLY A 96 6.56 3.99 -12.94
N THR A 97 6.97 3.37 -11.84
CA THR A 97 7.46 1.98 -11.83
C THR A 97 6.35 0.95 -11.63
N LYS A 98 6.70 -0.33 -11.71
CA LYS A 98 5.78 -1.42 -11.42
C LYS A 98 5.22 -1.34 -10.00
N GLY A 99 6.02 -0.94 -9.02
CA GLY A 99 5.54 -0.76 -7.65
C GLY A 99 4.49 0.34 -7.55
N ASP A 100 4.69 1.49 -8.21
CA ASP A 100 3.72 2.58 -8.27
C ASP A 100 2.41 2.14 -8.97
N ALA A 101 2.54 1.42 -10.08
CA ALA A 101 1.38 0.88 -10.79
C ALA A 101 0.53 -0.04 -9.90
N HIS A 102 1.16 -0.93 -9.12
CA HIS A 102 0.46 -1.90 -8.28
C HIS A 102 -0.05 -1.32 -6.95
N HIS A 103 0.69 -0.41 -6.33
CA HIS A 103 0.42 0.07 -4.97
C HIS A 103 -0.26 1.43 -4.91
N ARG A 104 -0.30 2.20 -6.00
CA ARG A 104 -1.05 3.46 -6.04
C ARG A 104 -2.04 3.49 -7.20
N ARG A 105 -1.55 3.43 -8.44
CA ARG A 105 -2.39 3.72 -9.62
C ARG A 105 -3.49 2.69 -9.84
N ALA A 106 -3.23 1.40 -9.59
CA ALA A 106 -4.26 0.37 -9.66
C ALA A 106 -5.40 0.64 -8.67
N TRP A 107 -5.07 1.12 -7.46
CA TRP A 107 -6.08 1.46 -6.46
C TRP A 107 -6.83 2.74 -6.80
N GLU A 108 -6.17 3.77 -7.30
CA GLU A 108 -6.82 4.98 -7.85
C GLU A 108 -7.86 4.58 -8.91
N LEU A 109 -7.49 3.70 -9.85
CA LEU A 109 -8.40 3.19 -10.88
C LEU A 109 -9.57 2.39 -10.26
N ILE A 110 -9.28 1.44 -9.36
CA ILE A 110 -10.32 0.66 -8.66
C ILE A 110 -11.30 1.58 -7.94
N LEU A 111 -10.83 2.63 -7.25
CA LEU A 111 -11.70 3.57 -6.55
C LEU A 111 -12.57 4.41 -7.50
N SER A 112 -12.07 4.70 -8.70
CA SER A 112 -12.80 5.49 -9.70
C SER A 112 -13.82 4.68 -10.52
N ASP A 113 -13.75 3.35 -10.51
CA ASP A 113 -14.55 2.46 -11.36
C ASP A 113 -15.43 1.52 -10.51
N GLU A 114 -16.75 1.77 -10.52
CA GLU A 114 -17.72 0.99 -9.74
C GLU A 114 -17.74 -0.51 -10.10
N ALA A 115 -17.46 -0.86 -11.36
CA ALA A 115 -17.43 -2.26 -11.79
C ALA A 115 -16.20 -2.98 -11.22
N LEU A 116 -15.03 -2.32 -11.20
CA LEU A 116 -13.83 -2.86 -10.57
C LEU A 116 -14.00 -3.00 -9.05
N GLN A 117 -14.64 -2.03 -8.38
CA GLN A 117 -14.96 -2.17 -6.96
C GLN A 117 -15.89 -3.36 -6.69
N ALA A 118 -16.94 -3.52 -7.50
CA ALA A 118 -17.92 -4.60 -7.34
C ALA A 118 -17.25 -5.98 -7.56
N GLU A 119 -16.41 -6.10 -8.58
CA GLU A 119 -15.66 -7.32 -8.86
C GLU A 119 -14.69 -7.66 -7.72
N TYR A 120 -13.91 -6.68 -7.23
CA TYR A 120 -13.00 -6.91 -6.12
C TYR A 120 -13.74 -7.35 -4.85
N LYS A 121 -14.86 -6.69 -4.52
CA LYS A 121 -15.73 -7.06 -3.39
C LYS A 121 -16.28 -8.48 -3.56
N HIS A 122 -16.71 -8.85 -4.76
CA HIS A 122 -17.22 -10.20 -5.06
C HIS A 122 -16.14 -11.27 -4.90
N LEU A 123 -14.94 -11.04 -5.45
CA LEU A 123 -13.81 -11.96 -5.30
C LEU A 123 -13.42 -12.12 -3.82
N LYS A 124 -13.32 -11.03 -3.05
CA LYS A 124 -13.02 -11.09 -1.61
C LYS A 124 -14.07 -11.87 -0.83
N ALA A 125 -15.36 -11.68 -1.13
CA ALA A 125 -16.45 -12.42 -0.47
C ALA A 125 -16.40 -13.93 -0.74
N ARG A 126 -15.77 -14.35 -1.84
CA ARG A 126 -15.58 -15.76 -2.21
C ARG A 126 -14.27 -16.37 -1.71
N GLY A 127 -13.51 -15.65 -0.90
CA GLY A 127 -12.22 -16.13 -0.39
C GLY A 127 -11.09 -16.02 -1.40
N MET A 128 -11.00 -14.89 -2.13
CA MET A 128 -9.92 -14.57 -3.08
C MET A 128 -8.55 -15.07 -2.59
N ASP A 129 -7.95 -15.98 -3.36
CA ASP A 129 -6.59 -16.45 -3.11
C ASP A 129 -5.52 -15.54 -3.76
N ALA A 130 -4.25 -15.87 -3.53
CA ALA A 130 -3.13 -15.09 -4.05
C ALA A 130 -3.07 -15.08 -5.60
N ALA A 131 -3.43 -16.17 -6.26
CA ALA A 131 -3.39 -16.28 -7.72
C ALA A 131 -4.51 -15.45 -8.37
N GLN A 132 -5.72 -15.49 -7.80
CA GLN A 132 -6.85 -14.67 -8.19
C GLN A 132 -6.57 -13.19 -7.96
N LYS A 133 -5.98 -12.83 -6.81
CA LYS A 133 -5.54 -11.45 -6.53
C LYS A 133 -4.53 -10.99 -7.58
N ALA A 134 -3.50 -11.79 -7.85
CA ALA A 134 -2.48 -11.46 -8.83
C ALA A 134 -3.05 -11.29 -10.24
N ALA A 135 -3.97 -12.17 -10.67
CA ALA A 135 -4.62 -12.08 -11.98
C ALA A 135 -5.49 -10.82 -12.10
N PHE A 136 -6.27 -10.49 -11.06
CA PHE A 136 -7.07 -9.26 -11.01
C PHE A 136 -6.19 -8.02 -11.14
N PHE A 137 -5.16 -7.89 -10.31
CA PHE A 137 -4.26 -6.73 -10.35
C PHE A 137 -3.45 -6.65 -11.65
N LYS A 138 -3.04 -7.78 -12.23
CA LYS A 138 -2.40 -7.80 -13.55
C LYS A 138 -3.29 -7.17 -14.61
N ARG A 139 -4.59 -7.51 -14.61
CA ARG A 139 -5.57 -6.93 -15.54
C ARG A 139 -5.79 -5.44 -15.26
N VAL A 140 -5.99 -5.04 -14.01
CA VAL A 140 -6.16 -3.63 -13.65
C VAL A 140 -4.95 -2.79 -14.05
N VAL A 141 -3.73 -3.27 -13.77
CA VAL A 141 -2.49 -2.58 -14.17
C VAL A 141 -2.39 -2.46 -15.69
N SER A 142 -2.78 -3.49 -16.46
CA SER A 142 -2.78 -3.40 -17.92
C SER A 142 -3.76 -2.36 -18.49
N MET A 143 -4.80 -1.98 -17.73
CA MET A 143 -5.74 -0.92 -18.12
C MET A 143 -5.17 0.49 -17.95
N LEU A 144 -4.10 0.66 -17.16
CA LEU A 144 -3.46 1.96 -16.95
C LEU A 144 -2.70 2.46 -18.20
N GLY A 145 -2.54 1.60 -19.21
CA GLY A 145 -1.72 1.82 -20.40
C GLY A 145 -0.23 1.80 -20.10
N ASP A 146 0.59 1.77 -21.15
CA ASP A 146 1.98 2.18 -21.03
C ASP A 146 1.94 3.68 -20.68
N SER A 147 2.32 4.04 -19.45
CA SER A 147 2.59 5.43 -19.15
C SER A 147 3.65 5.93 -20.13
N PRO A 148 3.47 7.11 -20.74
CA PRO A 148 4.40 7.64 -21.73
C PRO A 148 5.82 7.80 -21.19
#